data_AF-V7FN58-F1
#
_entry.id   AF-V7FN58-F1
#
_cell.length_a   1.000
_cell.length_b   1.000
_cell.length_c   1.000
_cell.angle_alpha   90.00
_cell.angle_beta   90.00
_cell.angle_gamma   90.00
#
_symmetry.space_group_name_H-M   'P 1'
#
loop_
_entity.id
_entity.type
_entity.pdbx_description
1 polymer ?
#
loop_
_entity_poly.entity_id
_entity_poly.type
_entity_poly.pdbx_seq_one_letter_code
_entity_poly.pdbx_strand_id
1 'polypeptide(L)' 'MRDEINAGRLAVTPIGDVIEKRAPGRRFDNEITIFDSSGISLQDLYMADALIRAKASQH' A
#
# COMPACT_ATOMS: atom_id res chain seq x y z
N MET A 1 -2.70 -14.89 -11.05
CA MET A 1 -3.26 -13.67 -10.42
C MET A 1 -2.77 -12.41 -11.12
N ARG A 2 -1.45 -12.17 -11.17
CA ARG A 2 -0.89 -11.00 -11.89
C ARG A 2 -1.30 -10.93 -13.36
N ASP A 3 -1.34 -12.05 -14.06
CA ASP A 3 -1.76 -12.08 -15.48
C ASP A 3 -3.23 -11.68 -15.67
N GLU A 4 -4.10 -12.02 -14.72
CA GLU A 4 -5.51 -11.61 -14.72
C GLU A 4 -5.69 -10.12 -14.47
N ILE A 5 -4.82 -9.53 -13.64
CA ILE A 5 -4.76 -8.09 -13.39
C ILE A 5 -4.27 -7.36 -14.64
N ASN A 6 -3.18 -7.82 -15.23
CA ASN A 6 -2.59 -7.25 -16.44
C ASN A 6 -3.56 -7.35 -17.64
N ALA A 7 -4.34 -8.44 -17.71
CA ALA A 7 -5.37 -8.62 -18.71
C ALA A 7 -6.69 -7.88 -18.40
N GLY A 8 -6.75 -7.12 -17.30
CA GLY A 8 -7.91 -6.31 -16.92
C GLY A 8 -9.13 -7.09 -16.41
N ARG A 9 -8.99 -8.41 -16.18
CA ARG A 9 -10.08 -9.28 -15.71
C ARG A 9 -10.22 -9.28 -14.19
N LEU A 10 -9.17 -8.86 -13.48
CA LEU A 10 -9.18 -8.65 -12.03
C LEU A 10 -8.75 -7.21 -11.72
N ALA A 11 -9.66 -6.41 -11.19
CA ALA A 11 -9.34 -5.06 -10.73
C ALA A 11 -8.69 -5.11 -9.34
N VAL A 12 -7.54 -4.45 -9.18
CA VAL A 12 -6.90 -4.22 -7.88
C VAL A 12 -7.07 -2.76 -7.50
N THR A 13 -7.61 -2.52 -6.31
CA THR A 13 -7.69 -1.17 -5.74
C THR A 13 -6.30 -0.73 -5.29
N PRO A 14 -5.78 0.43 -5.76
CA PRO A 14 -4.54 1.00 -5.24
C PRO A 14 -4.64 1.25 -3.74
N ILE A 15 -3.66 0.77 -2.96
CA ILE A 15 -3.67 0.96 -1.50
C ILE A 15 -3.67 2.45 -1.09
N GLY A 16 -3.08 3.32 -1.91
CA GLY A 16 -3.12 4.77 -1.72
C GLY A 16 -4.54 5.33 -1.73
N ASP A 17 -5.42 4.84 -2.62
CA ASP A 17 -6.81 5.28 -2.66
C ASP A 17 -7.58 4.88 -1.40
N VAL A 18 -7.24 3.75 -0.78
CA VAL A 18 -7.83 3.33 0.50
C VAL A 18 -7.33 4.21 1.65
N ILE A 19 -6.01 4.47 1.71
CA ILE A 19 -5.39 5.32 2.73
C ILE A 19 -5.96 6.76 2.67
N GLU A 20 -6.13 7.29 1.46
CA GLU A 20 -6.65 8.63 1.22
C GLU A 20 -8.18 8.70 1.19
N LYS A 21 -8.88 7.59 1.51
CA LYS A 21 -10.34 7.47 1.57
C LYS A 21 -11.06 7.75 0.24
N ARG A 22 -10.37 7.61 -0.88
CA ARG A 22 -10.95 7.67 -2.24
C ARG A 22 -11.59 6.35 -2.66
N ALA A 23 -11.20 5.25 -2.01
CA ALA A 23 -11.81 3.93 -2.18
C ALA A 23 -12.09 3.26 -0.82
N PRO A 24 -13.11 2.40 -0.71
CA PRO A 24 -13.34 1.63 0.50
C PRO A 24 -12.25 0.56 0.70
N GLY A 25 -11.82 0.38 1.94
CA GLY A 25 -11.04 -0.79 2.37
C GLY A 25 -11.93 -1.98 2.72
N ARG A 26 -11.44 -2.88 3.59
CA ARG A 26 -12.25 -3.96 4.18
C ARG A 26 -13.44 -3.37 4.94
N ARG A 27 -14.64 -3.88 4.71
CA ARG A 27 -15.90 -3.36 5.30
C ARG A 27 -16.56 -4.33 6.27
N PHE A 28 -16.37 -5.63 6.08
CA PHE A 28 -17.03 -6.65 6.90
C PHE A 28 -16.02 -7.66 7.44
N ASP A 29 -16.33 -8.26 8.59
CA ASP A 29 -15.40 -9.17 9.27
C ASP A 29 -15.18 -10.49 8.52
N ASN A 30 -16.13 -10.89 7.68
CA ASN A 30 -16.03 -12.10 6.86
C ASN A 30 -15.31 -11.89 5.52
N GLU A 31 -14.91 -10.66 5.18
CA GLU A 31 -14.16 -10.38 3.96
C GLU A 31 -12.70 -10.80 4.11
N ILE A 32 -12.24 -11.67 3.20
CA ILE A 32 -10.82 -11.98 3.03
C ILE A 32 -10.27 -11.01 1.96
N THR A 33 -9.28 -10.21 2.32
CA THR A 33 -8.62 -9.25 1.42
C THR A 33 -7.18 -9.63 1.15
N ILE A 34 -6.74 -9.53 -0.10
CA ILE A 34 -5.35 -9.79 -0.49
C ILE A 34 -4.67 -8.45 -0.78
N PHE A 35 -3.56 -8.18 -0.09
CA PHE A 35 -2.66 -7.08 -0.43
C PHE A 35 -1.49 -7.63 -1.25
N ASP A 36 -1.49 -7.34 -2.54
CA ASP A 36 -0.43 -7.73 -3.48
C ASP A 36 0.63 -6.63 -3.53
N SER A 37 1.60 -6.69 -2.61
CA SER A 37 2.72 -5.75 -2.59
C SER A 37 3.85 -6.20 -3.50
N SER A 38 4.11 -5.44 -4.58
CA SER A 38 5.31 -5.63 -5.41
C SER A 38 6.57 -4.98 -4.82
N GLY A 39 6.41 -4.13 -3.79
CA GLY A 39 7.44 -3.17 -3.36
C GLY A 39 7.65 -2.06 -4.40
N ILE A 40 7.88 -0.83 -3.94
CA ILE A 40 8.38 0.28 -4.77
C ILE A 40 9.47 1.03 -4.00
N SER A 41 10.54 1.43 -4.67
CA SER A 41 11.68 2.11 -4.03
C SER A 41 11.31 3.39 -3.30
N LEU A 42 10.20 4.03 -3.68
CA LEU A 42 9.65 5.18 -2.97
C LEU A 42 9.34 4.88 -1.50
N GLN A 43 8.84 3.68 -1.18
CA GLN A 43 8.55 3.29 0.21
C GLN A 43 9.83 3.24 1.05
N ASP A 44 10.92 2.75 0.46
CA ASP A 44 12.22 2.67 1.12
C ASP A 44 12.78 4.08 1.40
N LEU A 45 12.63 5.01 0.46
CA LEU A 45 13.06 6.41 0.64
C LEU A 45 12.31 7.11 1.78
N TYR A 46 10.99 6.92 1.87
CA TYR A 46 10.19 7.46 2.98
C TYR A 46 10.62 6.88 4.33
N MET A 47 10.91 5.57 4.37
CA MET A 47 11.40 4.92 5.58
C MET A 47 12.76 5.48 5.99
N ALA A 48 13.69 5.64 5.06
CA ALA A 48 15.01 6.20 5.32
C ALA A 48 14.93 7.64 5.89
N ASP A 49 14.12 8.51 5.28
CA ASP A 49 13.92 9.89 5.78
C ASP A 49 13.32 9.89 7.20
N ALA A 50 12.31 9.06 7.46
CA ALA A 50 11.71 8.95 8.80
C ALA A 50 12.73 8.54 9.86
N LEU A 51 13.61 7.57 9.56
CA LEU A 51 14.67 7.13 10.47
C LEU A 51 15.72 8.22 10.73
N ILE A 52 16.15 8.93 9.69
CA ILE A 52 17.11 10.04 9.82
C ILE A 52 16.52 11.15 10.72
N ARG A 53 15.27 11.53 10.50
CA ARG A 53 14.58 12.55 11.32
C ARG A 53 14.44 12.11 12.77
N ALA A 54 14.00 10.88 13.00
CA ALA A 54 13.84 10.34 14.34
C ALA A 54 15.17 10.33 15.10
N LYS A 55 16.29 10.06 14.42
CA LYS A 55 17.62 10.13 15.02
C LYS A 55 18.06 11.57 15.30
N ALA A 56 17.79 12.50 14.38
CA ALA A 56 18.15 13.90 14.55
C ALA A 56 17.40 14.58 15.72
N SER A 57 16.16 14.16 16.02
CA SER A 57 15.36 14.69 17.12
C SER A 57 15.68 14.10 18.50
N GLN A 58 16.61 13.14 18.59
CA GLN A 58 17.04 12.52 19.86
C GLN A 58 18.27 13.19 20.49
N HIS A 59 18.71 14.32 19.93
CA HIS A 59 19.79 15.16 20.42
C HIS A 59 19.25 16.56 20.73
#